data_AF-A0A931W4L6-F1
#
_entry.id   AF-A0A931W4L6-F1
#
_cell.length_a   1.000
_cell.length_b   1.000
_cell.length_c   1.000
_cell.angle_alpha   90.00
_cell.angle_beta   90.00
_cell.angle_gamma   90.00
#
_symmetry.space_group_name_H-M   'P 1'
#
loop_
_entity.id
_entity.type
_entity.pdbx_description
1 polymer ?
#
loop_
_entity_poly.entity_id
_entity_poly.type
_entity_poly.pdbx_seq_one_letter_code
_entity_poly.pdbx_strand_id
1 'polypeptide(L)'
;MDPSTRKIMVVCSDFNDNLATDSARDGWRLIWVYDGKTAISKARREKFDMIVLLSTGNEMDVTETLLNLRDIRESMPIVVVTEPHEVEKSPGPNLTLPNTKVVSVQGLGNLIESLKDETPHKEKASVKQNNKREGIRL
;
A
#
# COMPACT_ATOMS: atom_id res chain seq x y z
N MET A 1 3.89 -22.10 -1.74
CA MET A 1 3.88 -20.64 -1.99
C MET A 1 2.41 -20.25 -2.16
N ASP A 2 1.85 -19.52 -1.20
CA ASP A 2 0.44 -19.11 -1.21
C ASP A 2 0.23 -18.04 -2.32
N PRO A 3 -0.72 -18.22 -3.24
CA PRO A 3 -0.93 -17.33 -4.37
C PRO A 3 -1.54 -15.95 -4.03
N SER A 4 -1.79 -15.61 -2.76
CA SER A 4 -2.54 -14.40 -2.39
C SER A 4 -1.78 -13.36 -1.55
N THR A 5 -0.47 -13.53 -1.31
CA THR A 5 0.27 -12.54 -0.50
C THR A 5 0.55 -11.27 -1.29
N ARG A 6 -0.17 -10.20 -0.97
CA ARG A 6 -0.01 -8.86 -1.56
C ARG A 6 1.33 -8.24 -1.13
N LYS A 7 2.04 -7.56 -2.02
CA LYS A 7 3.37 -6.97 -1.77
C LYS A 7 3.28 -5.46 -1.57
N ILE A 8 3.83 -4.97 -0.45
CA ILE A 8 4.02 -3.54 -0.19
C ILE A 8 5.51 -3.24 -0.21
N MET A 9 5.93 -2.27 -1.02
CA MET A 9 7.26 -1.69 -0.89
C MET A 9 7.22 -0.53 0.08
N VAL A 10 8.10 -0.54 1.08
CA VAL A 10 8.25 0.56 2.03
C VAL A 10 9.60 1.22 1.80
N VAL A 11 9.58 2.50 1.42
CA VAL A 11 10.76 3.31 1.14
C VAL A 11 11.00 4.23 2.33
N CYS A 12 12.08 4.02 3.08
CA CYS A 12 12.40 4.80 4.28
C CYS A 12 13.91 4.92 4.44
N SER A 13 14.44 6.15 4.51
CA SER A 13 15.86 6.42 4.70
C SER A 13 16.37 6.19 6.12
N ASP A 14 15.49 6.19 7.12
CA ASP A 14 15.83 5.99 8.53
C ASP A 14 15.02 4.83 9.11
N PHE A 15 15.41 3.61 8.71
CA PHE A 15 14.77 2.38 9.13
C PHE A 15 15.19 2.04 10.58
N ASN A 16 14.23 2.07 11.50
CA ASN A 16 14.40 1.52 12.85
C ASN A 16 13.72 0.14 12.92
N ASP A 17 14.39 -0.85 13.52
CA ASP A 17 13.88 -2.22 13.72
C ASP A 17 12.51 -2.26 14.45
N ASN A 18 12.17 -1.22 15.20
CA ASN A 18 10.85 -1.07 15.83
C ASN A 18 9.69 -0.85 14.84
N LEU A 19 9.97 -0.41 13.60
CA LEU A 19 9.00 -0.34 12.50
C LEU A 19 8.92 -1.67 11.73
N ALA A 20 9.92 -2.54 11.90
CA ALA A 20 10.05 -3.83 11.23
C ALA A 20 9.23 -4.94 11.88
N THR A 21 8.71 -4.71 13.08
CA THR A 21 8.03 -5.73 13.87
C THR A 21 6.73 -6.18 13.18
N ASP A 22 6.74 -7.45 12.81
CA ASP A 22 5.71 -8.27 12.15
C ASP A 22 5.54 -8.07 10.64
N SER A 23 6.58 -8.49 9.91
CA SER A 23 6.67 -8.58 8.44
C SER A 23 5.69 -9.55 7.74
N ALA A 24 4.63 -9.97 8.43
CA ALA A 24 3.57 -10.82 7.91
C ALA A 24 2.28 -10.63 8.73
N ARG A 25 1.74 -9.41 8.77
CA ARG A 25 0.35 -9.22 9.23
C ARG A 25 -0.59 -9.36 8.03
N ASP A 26 -1.53 -10.29 8.14
CA ASP A 26 -2.74 -10.41 7.32
C ASP A 26 -2.52 -10.41 5.79
N GLY A 27 -1.74 -11.36 5.28
CA GLY A 27 -1.64 -11.60 3.83
C GLY A 27 -0.86 -10.53 3.05
N TRP A 28 -0.15 -9.64 3.74
CA TRP A 28 0.76 -8.67 3.14
C TRP A 28 2.22 -9.03 3.42
N ARG A 29 3.07 -8.88 2.40
CA ARG A 29 4.52 -9.00 2.49
C ARG A 29 5.15 -7.62 2.33
N LEU A 30 5.84 -7.16 3.38
CA LEU A 30 6.58 -5.91 3.37
C LEU A 30 7.98 -6.11 2.75
N ILE A 31 8.38 -5.20 1.87
CA ILE A 31 9.69 -5.15 1.24
C ILE A 31 10.28 -3.76 1.50
N TRP A 32 11.28 -3.71 2.38
CA TRP A 32 11.94 -2.46 2.78
C TRP A 32 13.05 -2.07 1.81
N VAL A 33 13.14 -0.78 1.51
CA VAL A 33 14.22 -0.17 0.72
C VAL A 33 14.61 1.17 1.36
N TYR A 34 15.89 1.50 1.32
CA TYR A 34 16.46 2.63 2.05
C TYR A 34 16.58 3.92 1.23
N ASP A 35 16.43 3.83 -0.10
CA ASP A 35 16.60 4.97 -0.99
C ASP A 35 15.70 4.90 -2.24
N GLY A 36 15.49 6.06 -2.86
CA GLY A 36 14.67 6.20 -4.06
C GLY A 36 15.20 5.46 -5.29
N LYS A 37 16.52 5.38 -5.50
CA LYS A 37 17.13 4.66 -6.65
C LYS A 37 16.86 3.16 -6.55
N THR A 38 17.00 2.58 -5.36
CA THR A 38 16.69 1.19 -5.07
C THR A 38 15.20 0.92 -5.23
N ALA A 39 14.33 1.83 -4.76
CA ALA A 39 12.88 1.74 -4.96
C ALA A 39 12.50 1.71 -6.44
N ILE A 40 13.02 2.66 -7.24
CA ILE A 40 12.80 2.75 -8.69
C ILE A 40 13.29 1.47 -9.39
N SER A 41 14.49 1.01 -9.07
CA SER A 41 15.07 -0.20 -9.65
C SER A 41 14.21 -1.44 -9.38
N LYS A 42 13.67 -1.58 -8.16
CA LYS A 42 12.77 -2.70 -7.80
C LYS A 42 11.40 -2.57 -8.46
N ALA A 43 10.79 -1.39 -8.46
CA ALA A 43 9.48 -1.18 -9.09
C ALA A 43 9.47 -1.48 -10.60
N ARG A 44 10.61 -1.33 -11.28
CA ARG A 44 10.77 -1.74 -12.68
C ARG A 44 10.86 -3.25 -12.89
N ARG A 45 11.33 -4.01 -11.89
CA ARG A 45 11.61 -5.45 -12.00
C ARG A 45 10.50 -6.33 -11.42
N GLU A 46 9.76 -5.80 -10.44
CA GLU A 46 8.75 -6.53 -9.69
C GLU A 46 7.45 -5.72 -9.59
N LYS A 47 6.32 -6.42 -9.53
CA LYS A 47 5.03 -5.80 -9.24
C LYS A 47 4.82 -5.70 -7.73
N PHE A 48 4.41 -4.52 -7.30
CA PHE A 48 3.88 -4.24 -5.98
C PHE A 48 2.40 -3.87 -6.09
N ASP A 49 1.66 -4.18 -5.03
CA ASP A 49 0.25 -3.81 -4.86
C ASP A 49 0.12 -2.41 -4.27
N MET A 50 1.14 -1.96 -3.54
CA MET A 50 1.23 -0.61 -2.96
C MET A 50 2.69 -0.21 -2.71
N ILE A 51 2.96 1.10 -2.75
CA ILE A 51 4.19 1.68 -2.22
C ILE A 51 3.86 2.63 -1.08
N VAL A 52 4.65 2.59 -0.01
CA VAL A 52 4.65 3.57 1.07
C VAL A 52 5.99 4.29 1.06
N LEU A 53 6.01 5.60 0.82
CA LEU A 53 7.18 6.46 0.98
C LEU A 53 7.11 7.15 2.34
N LEU A 54 8.10 6.93 3.19
CA LEU A 54 8.25 7.63 4.46
C LEU A 54 9.23 8.79 4.26
N SER A 55 8.73 10.02 4.33
CA SER A 55 9.55 11.22 4.47
C SER A 55 10.02 11.30 5.92
N THR A 56 11.32 11.16 6.13
CA THR A 56 11.97 11.37 7.44
C THR A 56 12.84 12.64 7.45
N GLY A 57 12.66 13.52 6.46
CA GLY A 57 13.43 14.78 6.34
C GLY A 57 14.90 14.64 5.96
N ASN A 58 15.36 13.40 5.82
CA ASN A 58 16.74 13.04 5.48
C ASN A 58 16.94 12.98 3.94
N GLU A 59 18.10 12.50 3.51
CA GLU A 59 18.67 12.55 2.15
C GLU A 59 17.77 12.15 0.96
N MET A 60 16.62 11.50 1.18
CA MET A 60 15.73 11.06 0.10
C MET A 60 14.85 12.20 -0.42
N ASP A 61 15.01 12.55 -1.71
CA ASP A 61 14.04 13.39 -2.42
C ASP A 61 12.74 12.60 -2.66
N VAL A 62 11.78 12.81 -1.77
CA VAL A 62 10.46 12.18 -1.80
C VAL A 62 9.69 12.56 -3.07
N THR A 63 9.84 13.79 -3.54
CA THR A 63 9.12 14.29 -4.71
C THR A 63 9.66 13.63 -5.98
N GLU A 64 10.98 13.61 -6.16
CA GLU A 64 11.63 12.93 -7.28
C GLU A 64 11.29 11.43 -7.28
N THR A 65 11.35 10.79 -6.10
CA THR A 65 11.06 9.36 -5.98
C THR A 65 9.60 9.05 -6.33
N LEU A 66 8.65 9.86 -5.82
CA LEU A 66 7.22 9.72 -6.11
C LEU A 66 6.92 9.84 -7.61
N LEU A 67 7.45 10.87 -8.26
CA LEU A 67 7.21 11.10 -9.69
C LEU A 67 7.76 9.95 -10.53
N ASN A 68 8.99 9.50 -10.27
CA ASN A 68 9.58 8.36 -10.98
C ASN A 68 8.80 7.06 -10.78
N LEU A 69 8.31 6.79 -9.56
CA LEU A 69 7.51 5.59 -9.27
C LEU A 69 6.15 5.62 -9.96
N ARG A 70 5.54 6.80 -10.04
CA ARG A 70 4.29 7.00 -10.79
C ARG A 70 4.50 6.79 -12.29
N ASP A 71 5.58 7.32 -12.86
CA ASP A 71 5.90 7.14 -14.28
C ASP A 71 6.14 5.67 -14.64
N ILE A 72 6.60 4.86 -13.69
CA ILE A 72 6.73 3.41 -13.88
C ILE A 72 5.36 2.74 -13.98
N ARG A 73 4.43 3.05 -13.07
CA ARG A 73 3.07 2.47 -13.03
C ARG A 73 2.07 3.46 -12.43
N GLU A 74 1.40 4.22 -13.29
CA GLU A 74 0.46 5.26 -12.87
C GLU A 74 -0.73 4.73 -12.06
N SER A 75 -1.14 3.47 -12.30
CA SER A 75 -2.25 2.83 -11.58
C SER A 75 -1.87 2.30 -10.19
N MET A 76 -0.60 2.37 -9.80
CA MET A 76 -0.13 1.79 -8.55
C MET A 76 -0.43 2.74 -7.38
N PRO A 77 -1.12 2.28 -6.32
CA PRO A 77 -1.33 3.09 -5.13
C PRO A 77 0.00 3.48 -4.47
N ILE A 78 0.18 4.77 -4.21
CA ILE A 78 1.32 5.31 -3.49
C ILE A 78 0.83 6.08 -2.26
N VAL A 79 1.42 5.80 -1.12
CA VAL A 79 1.14 6.48 0.15
C VAL A 79 2.40 7.24 0.54
N VAL A 80 2.31 8.56 0.69
CA VAL A 80 3.38 9.38 1.23
C VAL A 80 3.08 9.64 2.70
N VAL A 81 3.97 9.20 3.57
CA VAL A 81 3.89 9.41 5.02
C VAL A 81 4.84 10.55 5.38
N THR A 82 4.32 11.60 6.01
CA THR A 82 5.11 12.77 6.41
C THR A 82 5.14 12.93 7.92
N GLU A 83 6.27 13.39 8.45
CA GLU A 83 6.35 13.81 9.84
C GLU A 83 5.69 15.19 10.05
N PRO A 84 5.08 15.45 11.22
CA PRO A 84 4.38 16.71 11.51
C PRO A 84 5.25 17.97 11.35
N HIS A 85 6.56 17.83 11.46
CA HIS A 85 7.52 18.94 11.37
C HIS A 85 7.95 19.29 9.94
N GLU A 86 7.45 18.59 8.90
CA GLU A 86 8.00 18.64 7.53
C GLU A 86 7.06 19.19 6.45
N VAL A 87 6.03 19.93 6.85
CA VAL A 87 5.05 20.52 5.90
C VAL A 87 5.72 21.45 4.86
N GLU A 88 6.95 21.92 5.10
CA GLU A 88 7.70 22.80 4.20
C GLU A 88 8.62 22.10 3.18
N LYS A 89 9.02 20.83 3.39
CA LYS A 89 9.94 20.09 2.49
C LYS A 89 9.33 18.86 1.81
N SER A 90 8.27 18.30 2.38
CA SER A 90 7.45 17.34 1.63
C SER A 90 6.72 18.09 0.51
N PRO A 91 6.32 17.42 -0.59
CA PRO A 91 5.35 18.02 -1.48
C PRO A 91 4.14 18.40 -0.62
N GLY A 92 3.93 19.71 -0.42
CA GLY A 92 3.01 20.22 0.59
C GLY A 92 1.59 19.62 0.46
N PRO A 93 0.68 19.92 1.39
CA PRO A 93 -0.68 19.33 1.43
C PRO A 93 -1.53 19.51 0.15
N ASN A 94 -1.02 20.22 -0.87
CA ASN A 94 -1.64 20.49 -2.16
C ASN A 94 -1.17 19.57 -3.31
N LEU A 95 -0.31 18.56 -3.09
CA LEU A 95 0.10 17.66 -4.16
C LEU A 95 -1.00 16.61 -4.45
N THR A 96 -1.99 17.01 -5.24
CA THR A 96 -3.08 16.15 -5.68
C THR A 96 -2.63 15.34 -6.91
N LEU A 97 -1.99 14.20 -6.68
CA LEU A 97 -1.70 13.23 -7.74
C LEU A 97 -2.71 12.06 -7.68
N PRO A 98 -3.20 11.55 -8.83
CA PRO A 98 -4.04 10.37 -8.85
C PRO A 98 -3.32 9.19 -8.20
N ASN A 99 -4.09 8.33 -7.52
CA ASN A 99 -3.60 7.15 -6.81
C ASN A 99 -2.53 7.45 -5.74
N THR A 100 -2.37 8.71 -5.32
CA THR A 100 -1.46 9.12 -4.25
C THR A 100 -2.24 9.62 -3.04
N LYS A 101 -1.89 9.14 -1.85
CA LYS A 101 -2.44 9.64 -0.58
C LYS A 101 -1.30 10.16 0.29
N VAL A 102 -1.42 11.38 0.81
CA VAL A 102 -0.49 11.93 1.80
C VAL A 102 -1.12 11.74 3.19
N VAL A 103 -0.40 11.13 4.12
CA VAL A 103 -0.83 10.88 5.49
C VAL A 103 0.27 11.28 6.47
N SER A 104 -0.09 11.67 7.69
CA SER A 104 0.91 11.83 8.75
C SER A 104 1.35 10.46 9.28
N VAL A 105 2.48 10.40 9.99
CA VAL A 105 2.90 9.17 10.71
C VAL A 105 1.80 8.64 11.63
N GLN A 106 1.04 9.51 12.30
CA GLN A 106 -0.11 9.10 13.11
C GLN A 106 -1.27 8.53 12.26
N GLY A 107 -1.45 9.03 11.04
CA GLY A 107 -2.43 8.53 10.08
C GLY A 107 -2.05 7.20 9.41
N LEU A 108 -0.76 6.81 9.46
CA LEU A 108 -0.29 5.53 8.90
C LEU A 108 -0.93 4.32 9.59
N GLY A 109 -1.10 4.37 10.92
CA GLY A 109 -1.75 3.29 11.68
C GLY A 109 -3.18 3.04 11.20
N ASN A 110 -3.96 4.11 11.02
CA ASN A 110 -5.34 4.04 10.53
C ASN A 110 -5.43 3.55 9.08
N LEU A 111 -4.45 3.90 8.24
CA LEU A 111 -4.40 3.44 6.86
C LEU A 111 -4.12 1.93 6.79
N ILE A 112 -3.20 1.44 7.61
CA ILE A 112 -2.90 0.01 7.70
C ILE A 112 -4.13 -0.76 8.16
N GLU A 113 -4.90 -0.22 9.11
CA GLU A 113 -6.17 -0.81 9.53
C GLU A 113 -7.24 -0.79 8.42
N SER A 114 -7.38 0.32 7.69
CA SER A 114 -8.30 0.39 6.55
C SER A 114 -7.96 -0.59 5.43
N LEU A 115 -6.69 -0.92 5.22
CA LEU A 115 -6.25 -1.92 4.23
C LEU A 115 -6.56 -3.37 4.63
N LYS A 116 -6.90 -3.61 5.91
CA LYS A 116 -7.38 -4.91 6.39
C LYS A 116 -8.83 -5.14 5.97
N ASP A 117 -9.68 -4.12 6.04
CA ASP A 117 -11.10 -4.22 5.70
C ASP A 117 -11.36 -4.38 4.20
N GLU A 118 -10.42 -3.95 3.34
CA GLU A 118 -10.50 -4.15 1.89
C GLU A 118 -9.99 -5.53 1.43
N THR A 119 -9.74 -6.47 2.36
CA THR A 119 -9.57 -7.88 1.98
C THR A 119 -10.91 -8.43 1.48
N PRO A 120 -11.00 -9.02 0.27
CA PRO A 120 -12.24 -9.61 -0.18
C PRO A 120 -12.56 -10.78 0.75
N HIS A 121 -13.60 -10.61 1.57
CA HIS A 121 -14.27 -11.71 2.24
C HIS A 121 -14.52 -12.79 1.19
N LYS A 122 -13.86 -13.94 1.36
CA LYS A 122 -14.13 -15.15 0.59
C LYS A 122 -15.63 -15.35 0.55
N GLU A 123 -16.21 -15.26 -0.65
CA GLU A 123 -17.54 -15.73 -0.95
C GLU A 123 -17.62 -17.19 -0.47
N LYS A 124 -18.27 -17.41 0.67
CA LYS A 124 -18.55 -18.76 1.14
C LYS A 124 -19.60 -19.33 0.21
N ALA A 125 -19.15 -20.19 -0.69
CA ALA A 125 -20.01 -21.09 -1.42
C ALA A 125 -20.86 -21.95 -0.46
N SER A 126 -22.10 -22.18 -0.90
CA SER A 126 -23.06 -23.24 -0.53
C SER A 126 -23.91 -23.07 0.73
N VAL A 127 -25.21 -22.80 0.51
CA VAL A 127 -26.26 -23.75 0.90
C VAL A 127 -27.21 -23.95 -0.28
N LYS A 128 -27.23 -25.17 -0.82
CA LYS A 128 -28.29 -25.68 -1.69
C LYS A 128 -29.60 -25.71 -0.90
N GLN A 129 -30.66 -25.06 -1.41
CA GLN A 129 -32.02 -25.54 -1.18
C GLN A 129 -32.76 -25.60 -2.51
N ASN A 130 -32.70 -26.80 -3.09
CA ASN A 130 -33.66 -27.29 -4.06
C ASN A 130 -35.02 -27.32 -3.37
N ASN A 131 -35.91 -26.37 -3.66
CA ASN A 131 -37.34 -26.55 -3.39
C ASN A 131 -38.08 -26.57 -4.72
N LYS A 132 -38.20 -27.80 -5.20
CA LYS A 132 -39.15 -28.28 -6.20
C LYS A 132 -40.55 -27.78 -5.86
N ARG A 133 -41.15 -26.99 -6.75
CA ARG A 133 -42.61 -26.92 -7.01
C ARG A 133 -42.81 -26.31 -8.40
N GLU A 134 -42.53 -27.11 -9.42
CA GLU A 134 -43.19 -26.95 -10.71
C GLU A 134 -44.57 -27.60 -10.64
N GLY A 135 -45.55 -26.97 -11.30
CA GLY A 135 -46.63 -27.69 -11.96
C GLY A 135 -47.99 -27.67 -11.27
N ILE A 136 -48.78 -26.64 -11.58
CA ILE A 136 -50.24 -26.71 -11.65
C ILE A 136 -50.63 -27.62 -12.83
N ARG A 137 -51.63 -28.51 -12.62
CA ARG A 137 -52.54 -29.18 -13.60
C ARG A 137 -53.37 -30.20 -12.78
N LEU A 138 -54.70 -30.29 -12.81
CA LEU A 138 -55.83 -29.67 -13.50
C LEU A 138 -56.99 -29.65 -12.49
#